data_AF-A0A0D0PCM3-F1
#
_entry.id   AF-A0A0D0PCM3-F1
#
_cell.length_a   1.000
_cell.length_b   1.000
_cell.length_c   1.000
_cell.angle_alpha   90.00
_cell.angle_beta   90.00
_cell.angle_gamma   90.00
#
_symmetry.space_group_name_H-M   'P 1'
#
loop_
_entity.id
_entity.type
_entity.pdbx_description
1 polymer ?
#
loop_
_entity_poly.entity_id
_entity_poly.type
_entity_poly.pdbx_seq_one_letter_code
_entity_poly.pdbx_strand_id
1 'polypeptide(L)'
;MRYFADPVVDRFGPRAVARNLLIVLGIGVVLVTFAPSPWVAFVGFAAIGIGNGTLFPLAVSAAAQRDDRPSAESVAALAQTSFFVFLVTPPLLGFLGEHISLRACFAIGLPLVVLSLAFVNRLAPR
;
A
#
# COMPACT_ATOMS: atom_id res chain seq x y z
N MET A 1 -0.97 16.89 -0.78
CA MET A 1 -0.34 15.67 -0.25
C MET A 1 1.03 15.34 -0.88
N ARG A 2 1.47 15.92 -2.01
CA ARG A 2 2.85 15.77 -2.51
C ARG A 2 3.86 16.67 -1.75
N TYR A 3 3.44 17.90 -1.44
CA TYR A 3 4.24 18.90 -0.70
C TYR A 3 4.71 18.54 0.73
N PHE A 4 4.08 17.59 1.41
CA PHE A 4 4.46 17.19 2.78
C PHE A 4 5.30 15.91 2.83
N ALA A 5 5.34 15.13 1.75
CA ALA A 5 6.07 13.87 1.70
C ALA A 5 7.55 14.07 1.35
N ASP A 6 7.87 15.05 0.49
CA ASP A 6 9.24 15.35 0.05
C ASP A 6 10.23 15.63 1.22
N PRO A 7 9.93 16.48 2.22
CA PRO A 7 10.89 16.77 3.30
C PRO A 7 11.06 15.63 4.31
N VAL A 8 10.10 14.71 4.41
CA VAL A 8 10.17 13.56 5.35
C VAL A 8 10.99 12.42 4.74
N VAL A 9 10.89 12.22 3.43
CA VAL A 9 11.69 11.24 2.68
C VAL A 9 13.17 11.64 2.64
N ASP A 10 13.46 12.93 2.45
CA ASP A 10 14.85 13.44 2.47
C ASP A 10 15.52 13.34 3.86
N ARG A 11 14.74 13.43 4.95
CA ARG A 11 15.29 13.49 6.32
C ARG A 11 15.40 12.14 7.01
N PHE A 12 14.52 11.19 6.71
CA PHE A 12 14.49 9.85 7.34
C PHE A 12 14.92 8.73 6.40
N GLY A 13 15.11 9.02 5.11
CA GLY A 13 15.43 8.06 4.07
C GLY A 13 14.18 7.32 3.56
N PRO A 14 14.10 7.05 2.25
CA PRO A 14 12.92 6.45 1.60
C PRO A 14 12.51 5.11 2.22
N ARG A 15 13.47 4.36 2.77
CA ARG A 15 13.23 3.04 3.38
C ARG A 15 12.50 3.11 4.72
N ALA A 16 12.87 4.05 5.60
CA ALA A 16 12.22 4.19 6.91
C ALA A 16 10.78 4.72 6.76
N VAL A 17 10.58 5.63 5.80
CA VAL A 17 9.26 6.16 5.46
C VAL A 17 8.37 5.08 4.85
N ALA A 18 8.88 4.29 3.89
CA ALA A 18 8.16 3.14 3.34
C ALA A 18 7.71 2.16 4.43
N ARG A 19 8.62 1.83 5.35
CA ARG A 19 8.34 0.88 6.44
C ARG A 19 7.26 1.41 7.38
N ASN A 20 7.36 2.67 7.81
CA ASN A 20 6.38 3.26 8.71
C ASN A 20 4.99 3.35 8.05
N LEU A 21 4.93 3.69 6.76
CA LEU A 21 3.68 3.71 6.00
C LEU A 21 3.05 2.31 5.87
N LEU A 22 3.86 1.30 5.59
CA LEU A 22 3.40 -0.09 5.53
C LEU A 22 2.93 -0.60 6.90
N ILE A 23 3.59 -0.18 8.00
CA ILE A 23 3.15 -0.50 9.35
C ILE A 23 1.79 0.16 9.64
N VAL A 24 1.64 1.45 9.34
CA VAL A 24 0.37 2.17 9.52
C VAL A 24 -0.75 1.54 8.67
N LEU A 25 -0.44 1.17 7.43
CA LEU A 25 -1.36 0.45 6.55
C LEU A 25 -1.77 -0.90 7.16
N GLY A 26 -0.82 -1.67 7.68
CA GLY A 26 -1.07 -2.95 8.33
C GLY A 26 -1.94 -2.83 9.58
N ILE A 27 -1.67 -1.83 10.42
CA ILE A 27 -2.50 -1.51 11.59
C ILE A 27 -3.92 -1.15 11.15
N GLY A 28 -4.06 -0.33 10.10
CA GLY A 28 -5.36 0.03 9.53
C GLY A 28 -6.15 -1.18 9.04
N VAL A 29 -5.50 -2.11 8.31
CA VAL A 29 -6.13 -3.35 7.84
C VAL A 29 -6.56 -4.24 9.01
N VAL A 30 -5.70 -4.43 10.02
CA VAL A 30 -6.04 -5.20 11.24
C VAL A 30 -7.23 -4.58 11.96
N LEU A 31 -7.25 -3.26 12.10
CA LEU A 31 -8.35 -2.53 12.72
C LEU A 31 -9.66 -2.73 11.96
N VAL A 32 -9.65 -2.71 10.61
CA VAL A 32 -10.86 -2.96 9.80
C VAL A 32 -11.31 -4.42 9.92
N THR A 33 -10.37 -5.37 9.88
CA THR A 33 -10.68 -6.81 9.97
C THR A 33 -11.30 -7.18 11.33
N PHE A 34 -10.78 -6.65 12.43
CA PHE A 34 -11.25 -6.95 13.78
C PHE A 34 -12.17 -5.87 14.36
N ALA A 35 -12.61 -4.88 13.56
CA ALA A 35 -13.42 -3.76 14.03
C ALA A 35 -14.67 -4.26 14.77
N PRO A 36 -14.81 -4.07 16.09
CA PRO A 36 -16.01 -4.50 16.82
C PRO A 36 -17.21 -3.61 16.52
N SER A 37 -16.94 -2.36 16.13
CA SER A 37 -17.91 -1.28 15.92
C SER A 37 -17.62 -0.52 14.61
N PRO A 38 -18.64 0.05 13.92
CA PRO A 38 -18.47 0.85 12.71
C PRO A 38 -17.48 2.01 12.88
N TRP A 39 -17.41 2.60 14.07
CA TRP A 39 -16.47 3.67 14.39
C TRP A 39 -15.00 3.22 14.27
N VAL A 40 -14.70 1.98 14.68
CA VAL A 40 -13.35 1.41 14.56
C VAL A 40 -13.00 1.16 13.10
N ALA A 41 -13.98 0.77 12.27
CA ALA A 41 -13.77 0.62 10.84
C ALA A 41 -13.45 1.97 10.17
N PHE A 42 -14.13 3.06 10.55
CA PHE A 42 -13.80 4.41 10.03
C PHE A 42 -12.37 4.85 10.39
N VAL A 43 -11.93 4.59 11.62
CA VAL A 43 -10.55 4.88 12.04
C VAL A 43 -9.56 4.02 11.26
N GLY A 44 -9.86 2.75 11.04
CA GLY A 44 -9.06 1.86 10.20
C GLY A 44 -8.96 2.34 8.74
N PHE A 45 -10.08 2.77 8.13
CA PHE A 45 -10.07 3.35 6.79
C PHE A 45 -9.30 4.65 6.70
N ALA A 46 -9.38 5.52 7.73
CA ALA A 46 -8.57 6.74 7.79
C ALA A 46 -7.07 6.40 7.83
N ALA A 47 -6.67 5.41 8.65
CA ALA A 47 -5.29 4.94 8.70
C ALA A 47 -4.82 4.33 7.36
N ILE A 48 -5.67 3.52 6.71
CA ILE A 48 -5.40 2.97 5.36
C ILE A 48 -5.21 4.10 4.34
N GLY A 49 -6.08 5.12 4.37
CA GLY A 49 -5.99 6.28 3.48
C GLY A 49 -4.70 7.06 3.64
N ILE A 50 -4.25 7.29 4.88
CA ILE A 50 -2.99 7.96 5.19
C ILE A 50 -1.80 7.15 4.65
N GLY A 51 -1.80 5.83 4.88
CA GLY A 51 -0.75 4.94 4.38
C GLY A 51 -0.68 4.95 2.85
N ASN A 52 -1.82 4.73 2.19
CA ASN A 52 -1.88 4.57 0.73
C ASN A 52 -1.59 5.88 -0.02
N GLY A 53 -2.02 7.03 0.52
CA GLY A 53 -1.78 8.34 -0.09
C GLY A 53 -0.30 8.69 -0.27
N THR A 54 0.56 8.13 0.59
CA THR A 54 2.02 8.36 0.54
C THR A 54 2.75 7.18 -0.12
N LEU A 55 2.16 5.98 -0.12
CA LEU A 55 2.77 4.80 -0.73
C LEU A 55 2.83 4.88 -2.26
N PHE A 56 1.79 5.46 -2.89
CA PHE A 56 1.75 5.63 -4.35
C PHE A 56 2.87 6.52 -4.91
N PRO A 57 3.08 7.76 -4.44
CA PRO A 57 4.19 8.59 -4.92
C PRO A 57 5.55 7.95 -4.60
N LEU A 58 5.68 7.26 -3.46
CA LEU A 58 6.90 6.54 -3.11
C LEU A 58 7.19 5.37 -4.06
N ALA A 59 6.16 4.62 -4.48
CA ALA A 59 6.29 3.54 -5.46
C ALA A 59 6.70 4.07 -6.84
N VAL A 60 6.15 5.22 -7.26
CA VAL A 60 6.55 5.89 -8.50
C VAL A 60 8.01 6.36 -8.43
N SER A 61 8.41 7.01 -7.32
CA SER A 61 9.81 7.41 -7.11
C SER A 61 10.76 6.21 -7.09
N ALA A 62 10.38 5.11 -6.44
CA ALA A 62 11.18 3.89 -6.42
C ALA A 62 11.28 3.22 -7.80
N ALA A 63 10.20 3.22 -8.60
CA ALA A 63 10.23 2.71 -9.96
C ALA A 63 11.09 3.59 -10.89
N ALA A 64 11.07 4.90 -10.68
CA ALA A 64 11.89 5.85 -11.45
C ALA A 64 13.39 5.78 -11.13
N GLN A 65 13.75 5.35 -9.91
CA GLN A 65 15.15 5.19 -9.46
C GLN A 65 15.75 3.81 -9.75
N ARG A 66 15.05 2.90 -10.44
CA ARG A 66 15.64 1.61 -10.83
C ARG A 66 16.62 1.80 -11.99
N ASP A 67 17.91 1.62 -11.72
CA ASP A 67 19.01 1.74 -12.69
C ASP A 67 19.05 0.67 -13.79
N ASP A 68 18.25 -0.40 -13.65
CA ASP A 68 18.29 -1.56 -14.55
C ASP A 68 17.62 -1.29 -15.92
N ARG A 69 16.77 -0.24 -16.04
CA ARG A 69 15.98 0.09 -17.25
C ARG A 69 15.65 1.59 -17.33
N PRO A 70 15.28 2.12 -18.52
CA PRO A 70 14.80 3.49 -18.64
C PRO A 70 13.64 3.76 -17.67
N SER A 71 13.71 4.87 -16.95
CA SER A 71 12.71 5.25 -15.95
C SER A 71 11.28 5.27 -16.51
N ALA A 72 11.11 5.65 -17.77
CA ALA A 72 9.83 5.62 -18.48
C ALA A 72 9.23 4.21 -18.59
N GLU A 73 10.05 3.18 -18.81
CA GLU A 73 9.59 1.78 -18.95
C GLU A 73 9.18 1.20 -17.59
N SER A 74 9.96 1.45 -16.54
CA SER A 74 9.65 1.01 -15.18
C SER A 74 8.36 1.65 -14.64
N VAL A 75 8.14 2.93 -14.92
CA VAL A 75 6.91 3.64 -14.56
C VAL A 75 5.72 3.15 -15.40
N ALA A 76 5.91 2.87 -16.70
CA ALA A 76 4.87 2.30 -17.56
C ALA A 76 4.43 0.92 -17.07
N ALA A 77 5.39 0.04 -16.71
CA ALA A 77 5.09 -1.27 -16.15
C ALA A 77 4.34 -1.18 -14.81
N LEU A 78 4.72 -0.23 -13.94
CA LEU A 78 4.01 0.06 -12.70
C LEU A 78 2.57 0.53 -12.96
N ALA A 79 2.37 1.44 -13.92
CA ALA A 79 1.06 1.94 -14.29
C ALA A 79 0.16 0.83 -14.87
N GLN A 80 0.71 -0.01 -15.73
CA GLN A 80 0.01 -1.15 -16.32
C GLN A 80 -0.39 -2.17 -15.25
N THR A 81 0.51 -2.47 -14.31
CA THR A 81 0.20 -3.32 -13.16
C THR A 81 -0.90 -2.72 -12.29
N SER A 82 -0.82 -1.42 -12.01
CA SER A 82 -1.82 -0.70 -11.21
C SER A 82 -3.20 -0.73 -11.88
N PHE A 83 -3.24 -0.56 -13.21
CA PHE A 83 -4.47 -0.66 -13.98
C PHE A 83 -5.07 -2.06 -13.93
N PHE A 84 -4.25 -3.10 -14.07
CA PHE A 84 -4.71 -4.48 -13.97
C PHE A 84 -5.26 -4.80 -12.58
N VAL A 85 -4.55 -4.38 -11.53
CA VAL A 85 -5.03 -4.53 -10.14
C VAL A 85 -6.34 -3.77 -9.94
N PHE A 86 -6.45 -2.54 -10.43
CA PHE A 86 -7.68 -1.75 -10.33
C PHE A 86 -8.86 -2.42 -11.05
N LEU A 87 -8.62 -3.09 -12.18
CA LEU A 87 -9.66 -3.81 -12.92
C LEU A 87 -10.09 -5.10 -12.22
N VAL A 88 -9.13 -5.86 -11.65
CA VAL A 88 -9.39 -7.16 -11.01
C VAL A 88 -9.96 -7.01 -9.60
N THR A 89 -9.60 -5.94 -8.88
CA THR A 89 -9.96 -5.75 -7.47
C THR A 89 -11.48 -5.71 -7.23
N PRO A 90 -12.31 -4.94 -7.97
CA PRO A 90 -13.75 -4.87 -7.72
C PRO A 90 -14.50 -6.20 -7.97
N PRO A 91 -14.28 -6.92 -9.10
CA PRO A 91 -14.87 -8.25 -9.30
C PRO A 91 -14.45 -9.24 -8.21
N LEU A 92 -13.17 -9.24 -7.85
CA LEU A 92 -12.62 -10.14 -6.84
C LEU A 92 -13.24 -9.85 -5.46
N LEU A 93 -13.31 -8.57 -5.06
CA LEU A 93 -13.98 -8.15 -3.82
C LEU A 93 -15.48 -8.43 -3.81
N GLY A 94 -16.17 -8.28 -4.94
CA GLY A 94 -17.59 -8.59 -5.08
C GLY A 94 -17.86 -10.08 -4.88
N PHE A 95 -17.11 -10.94 -5.58
CA PHE A 95 -17.19 -12.39 -5.45
C PHE A 95 -16.90 -12.86 -4.02
N LEU A 96 -15.85 -12.31 -3.41
CA LEU A 96 -15.53 -12.57 -2.01
C LEU A 96 -16.64 -12.07 -1.08
N GLY A 97 -17.21 -10.88 -1.30
CA GLY A 97 -18.29 -10.34 -0.48
C GLY A 97 -19.57 -11.19 -0.49
N GLU A 98 -19.81 -11.95 -1.56
CA GLU A 98 -20.91 -12.91 -1.63
C GLU A 98 -20.65 -14.21 -0.84
N HIS A 99 -19.38 -14.60 -0.68
CA HIS A 99 -18.99 -15.89 -0.10
C HIS A 99 -18.44 -15.78 1.34
N ILE A 100 -17.88 -14.63 1.70
CA ILE A 100 -17.31 -14.32 3.01
C ILE A 100 -17.82 -12.96 3.49
N SER A 101 -17.99 -12.81 4.82
CA SER A 101 -18.37 -11.53 5.41
C SER A 101 -17.42 -10.42 4.96
N LEU A 102 -17.95 -9.22 4.66
CA LEU A 102 -17.18 -8.08 4.11
C LEU A 102 -15.91 -7.75 4.94
N ARG A 103 -15.94 -8.00 6.25
CA ARG A 103 -14.79 -7.89 7.17
C ARG A 103 -13.64 -8.84 6.81
N ALA A 104 -13.96 -10.08 6.43
CA ALA A 104 -12.99 -11.08 6.00
C ALA A 104 -12.38 -10.75 4.62
N CYS A 105 -13.10 -10.04 3.74
CA CYS A 105 -12.52 -9.54 2.49
C CYS A 105 -11.31 -8.62 2.75
N PHE A 106 -11.35 -7.79 3.80
CA PHE A 106 -10.21 -6.95 4.19
C PHE A 106 -9.05 -7.76 4.77
N ALA A 107 -9.30 -8.93 5.35
CA ALA A 107 -8.25 -9.81 5.84
C ALA A 107 -7.33 -10.33 4.70
N ILE A 108 -7.80 -10.34 3.45
CA ILE A 108 -7.00 -10.71 2.28
C ILE A 108 -5.93 -9.65 1.97
N GLY A 109 -6.13 -8.39 2.38
CA GLY A 109 -5.11 -7.36 2.29
C GLY A 109 -3.95 -7.55 3.27
N LEU A 110 -4.19 -8.27 4.38
CA LEU A 110 -3.22 -8.51 5.45
C LEU A 110 -1.97 -9.29 4.99
N PRO A 111 -2.07 -10.44 4.28
CA PRO A 111 -0.90 -11.12 3.73
C PRO A 111 -0.16 -10.28 2.68
N LEU A 112 -0.87 -9.44 1.91
CA LEU A 112 -0.27 -8.50 0.95
C LEU A 112 0.56 -7.42 1.65
N VAL A 113 0.08 -6.88 2.78
CA VAL A 113 0.83 -5.92 3.59
C VAL A 113 2.05 -6.58 4.23
N VAL A 114 1.91 -7.81 4.77
CA VAL A 114 3.02 -8.58 5.33
C VAL A 114 4.08 -8.88 4.26
N LEU A 115 3.65 -9.28 3.06
CA LEU A 115 4.54 -9.50 1.92
C LEU A 115 5.26 -8.19 1.54
N SER A 116 4.54 -7.08 1.48
CA SER A 116 5.11 -5.76 1.18
C SER A 116 6.15 -5.33 2.23
N LEU A 117 5.90 -5.59 3.51
CA LEU A 117 6.86 -5.37 4.59
C LEU A 117 8.11 -6.26 4.42
N ALA A 118 7.93 -7.53 4.05
CA ALA A 118 9.03 -8.45 3.78
C ALA A 118 9.88 -8.02 2.57
N PHE A 119 9.26 -7.48 1.52
CA PHE A 119 9.96 -6.92 0.35
C PHE A 119 10.64 -5.58 0.65
N VAL A 120 10.09 -4.75 1.54
CA VAL A 120 10.77 -3.54 2.05
C VAL A 120 12.06 -3.86 2.80
N ASN A 121 12.11 -5.03 3.46
CA ASN A 121 13.35 -5.54 4.04
C ASN A 121 14.36 -6.01 2.98
N ARG A 122 13.94 -6.27 1.74
CA ARG A 122 14.82 -6.58 0.60
C ARG A 122 15.25 -5.40 -0.24
N LEU A 123 14.68 -4.21 -0.03
CA LEU A 123 15.22 -2.94 -0.51
C LEU A 123 16.49 -2.58 0.30
N ALA A 124 17.52 -3.43 0.22
CA ALA A 124 18.83 -3.13 0.78
C ALA A 124 19.55 -2.12 -0.13
N PRO A 125 20.15 -1.07 0.45
CA PRO A 125 20.94 -0.11 -0.30
C PRO A 125 22.19 -0.82 -0.80
N ARG A 126 22.33 -0.90 -2.11
CA ARG A 126 23.61 -0.94 -2.78
C ARG A 126 23.53 0.03 -3.94
#